data_AF-A0A353BHB9-F1
#
_entry.id   AF-A0A353BHB9-F1
#
_cell.length_a   1.000
_cell.length_b   1.000
_cell.length_c   1.000
_cell.angle_alpha   90.00
_cell.angle_beta   90.00
_cell.angle_gamma   90.00
#
_symmetry.space_group_name_H-M   'P 1'
#
loop_
_entity.id
_entity.type
_entity.pdbx_description
1 polymer ?
#
loop_
_entity_poly.entity_id
_entity_poly.type
_entity_poly.pdbx_seq_one_letter_code
_entity_poly.pdbx_strand_id
1 'polypeptide(L)'
;MANVRTNQNVAWYLKLHKDQDLTMGAETIPSVNFTYAGSGGAGPWVSGEFPLAAAVGYTAALAEYKVTGLGLDLTTAYSLTIPGDQTAGTYTNTITYTLTVTP
;
A
#
# COMPACT_ATOMS: atom_id res chain seq x y z
N MET A 1 21.06 0.53 -25.10
CA MET A 1 21.42 0.88 -23.71
C MET A 1 20.24 0.53 -22.83
N ALA A 2 20.43 -0.33 -21.81
CA ALA A 2 19.36 -0.63 -20.86
C ALA A 2 19.07 0.63 -20.03
N ASN A 3 17.80 1.02 -19.91
CA ASN A 3 17.39 2.12 -19.05
C ASN A 3 17.66 1.74 -17.60
N VAL A 4 18.80 2.17 -17.06
CA VAL A 4 19.08 2.02 -15.63
C VAL A 4 18.32 3.14 -14.90
N ARG A 5 17.08 2.88 -14.47
CA ARG A 5 16.42 3.75 -13.51
C ARG A 5 16.82 3.31 -12.10
N THR A 6 17.93 3.89 -11.62
CA THR A 6 18.36 3.77 -10.22
C THR A 6 17.65 4.84 -9.39
N ASN A 7 17.31 4.55 -8.14
CA ASN A 7 16.95 5.56 -7.13
C ASN A 7 18.16 6.44 -6.69
N GLN A 8 19.20 6.54 -7.51
CA GLN A 8 20.47 7.21 -7.20
C GLN A 8 21.17 6.69 -5.92
N ASN A 9 20.97 5.41 -5.58
CA ASN A 9 21.49 4.79 -4.36
C ASN A 9 20.88 5.34 -3.05
N VAL A 10 19.66 5.90 -3.10
CA VAL A 10 18.97 6.54 -1.96
C VAL A 10 17.80 5.71 -1.47
N ALA A 11 17.71 5.43 -0.17
CA ALA A 11 16.58 4.70 0.42
C ALA A 11 15.21 5.17 -0.12
N TRP A 12 14.32 4.23 -0.45
CA TRP A 12 12.98 4.53 -0.92
C TRP A 12 11.93 3.69 -0.20
N TYR A 13 10.70 4.18 -0.24
CA TYR A 13 9.58 3.68 0.54
C TYR A 13 8.32 3.63 -0.34
N LEU A 14 7.51 2.60 -0.16
CA LEU A 14 6.14 2.57 -0.67
C LEU A 14 5.23 3.04 0.46
N LYS A 15 4.58 4.19 0.26
CA LYS A 15 3.53 4.67 1.15
C LYS A 15 2.16 4.22 0.65
N LEU A 16 1.33 3.84 1.59
CA LEU A 16 -0.03 3.37 1.39
C LEU A 16 -0.99 4.30 2.13
N HIS A 17 -2.15 4.53 1.54
CA HIS A 17 -3.18 5.42 2.08
C HIS A 17 -4.53 5.03 1.50
N LYS A 18 -5.59 5.15 2.30
CA LYS A 18 -6.96 5.26 1.80
C LYS A 18 -7.55 6.60 2.20
N ASP A 19 -8.31 7.21 1.30
CA ASP A 19 -8.91 8.54 1.49
C ASP A 19 -10.00 8.58 2.57
N GLN A 20 -10.78 7.50 2.70
CA GLN A 20 -11.89 7.42 3.63
C GLN A 20 -12.25 5.97 3.99
N ASP A 21 -13.14 5.82 4.97
CA ASP A 21 -13.88 4.58 5.17
C ASP A 21 -14.82 4.31 4.00
N LEU A 22 -15.18 3.05 3.80
CA LEU A 22 -16.16 2.68 2.79
C LEU A 22 -17.52 3.19 3.26
N THR A 23 -18.13 4.12 2.53
CA THR A 23 -19.39 4.76 2.92
C THR A 23 -20.47 4.60 1.85
N MET A 24 -21.72 4.51 2.31
CA MET A 24 -22.92 4.54 1.47
C MET A 24 -24.03 5.31 2.21
N GLY A 25 -24.25 6.58 1.83
CA GLY A 25 -25.19 7.44 2.55
C GLY A 25 -24.75 7.62 4.01
N ALA A 26 -25.57 7.14 4.96
CA ALA A 26 -25.23 7.16 6.39
C ALA A 26 -24.50 5.89 6.87
N GLU A 27 -24.42 4.84 6.04
CA GLU A 27 -23.74 3.59 6.36
C GLU A 27 -22.23 3.73 6.22
N THR A 28 -21.48 3.08 7.10
CA THR A 28 -20.01 3.10 7.10
C THR A 28 -19.45 1.72 7.45
N ILE A 29 -18.53 1.23 6.62
CA ILE A 29 -17.66 0.08 6.94
C ILE A 29 -16.29 0.65 7.38
N PRO A 30 -15.94 0.56 8.68
CA PRO A 30 -14.74 1.20 9.21
C PRO A 30 -13.43 0.59 8.71
N SER A 31 -12.36 1.38 8.76
CA SER A 31 -10.98 1.00 8.37
C SER A 31 -10.49 -0.33 8.93
N VAL A 32 -10.88 -0.67 10.17
CA VAL A 32 -10.46 -1.90 10.87
C VAL A 32 -10.82 -3.17 10.10
N ASN A 33 -11.84 -3.10 9.26
CA ASN A 33 -12.28 -4.21 8.43
C ASN A 33 -11.53 -4.33 7.10
N PHE A 34 -10.65 -3.37 6.79
CA PHE A 34 -9.92 -3.27 5.54
C PHE A 34 -8.41 -3.38 5.78
N THR A 35 -7.87 -4.56 5.53
CA THR A 35 -6.47 -4.90 5.83
C THR A 35 -5.68 -5.19 4.57
N TYR A 36 -4.36 -5.13 4.69
CA TYR A 36 -3.41 -5.56 3.67
C TYR A 36 -2.27 -6.38 4.22
N ALA A 37 -1.75 -7.22 3.33
CA ALA A 37 -0.48 -7.89 3.49
C ALA A 37 0.40 -7.59 2.28
N GLY A 38 1.68 -7.34 2.55
CA GLY A 38 2.69 -7.08 1.55
C GLY A 38 3.63 -8.27 1.34
N SER A 39 4.13 -8.44 0.13
CA SER A 39 5.15 -9.45 -0.19
C SER A 39 6.00 -9.05 -1.40
N GLY A 40 7.09 -9.78 -1.62
CA GLY A 40 8.10 -9.42 -2.62
C GLY A 40 9.13 -8.43 -2.07
N GLY A 41 10.20 -8.25 -2.85
CA GLY A 41 11.39 -7.55 -2.39
C GLY A 41 12.13 -8.21 -1.23
N ALA A 42 13.29 -7.64 -0.90
CA ALA A 42 14.19 -8.03 0.17
C ALA A 42 14.09 -7.10 1.39
N GLY A 43 13.37 -5.98 1.27
CA GLY A 43 13.08 -5.04 2.34
C GLY A 43 11.91 -5.47 3.22
N PRO A 44 11.74 -4.86 4.40
CA PRO A 44 10.63 -5.17 5.28
C PRO A 44 9.31 -4.56 4.78
N TRP A 45 8.24 -5.35 4.94
CA TRP A 45 6.86 -4.89 4.83
C TRP A 45 6.27 -4.61 6.21
N VAL A 46 5.47 -3.56 6.29
CA VAL A 46 4.50 -3.32 7.36
C VAL A 46 3.15 -3.78 6.83
N SER A 47 2.48 -4.70 7.51
CA SER A 47 1.14 -5.18 7.15
C SER A 47 0.15 -4.84 8.26
N GLY A 48 -1.12 -4.67 7.92
CA GLY A 48 -2.13 -4.25 8.90
C GLY A 48 -3.35 -3.62 8.24
N GLU A 49 -3.99 -2.69 8.93
CA GLU A 49 -5.10 -1.91 8.40
C GLU A 49 -4.61 -0.85 7.41
N PHE A 50 -5.40 -0.58 6.36
CA PHE A 50 -5.08 0.55 5.50
C PHE A 50 -5.24 1.87 6.26
N PRO A 51 -4.19 2.70 6.29
CA PRO A 51 -4.21 3.91 7.09
C PRO A 51 -4.96 5.02 6.36
N LEU A 52 -5.74 5.80 7.11
CA LEU A 52 -6.39 7.03 6.63
C LEU A 52 -5.39 8.16 6.38
N ALA A 53 -4.22 8.11 7.03
CA ALA A 53 -3.08 8.97 6.72
C ALA A 53 -2.05 8.17 5.93
N ALA A 54 -1.30 8.80 5.04
CA ALA A 54 -0.24 8.09 4.32
C ALA A 54 0.79 7.51 5.29
N ALA A 55 1.02 6.19 5.23
CA ALA A 55 1.98 5.50 6.06
C ALA A 55 2.89 4.59 5.22
N VAL A 56 4.08 4.28 5.75
CA VAL A 56 5.03 3.38 5.08
C VAL A 56 4.51 1.94 5.14
N GLY A 57 4.25 1.35 3.98
CA GLY A 57 3.92 -0.06 3.82
C GLY A 57 5.14 -0.92 3.48
N TYR A 58 6.12 -0.38 2.75
CA TYR A 58 7.37 -1.07 2.41
C TYR A 58 8.57 -0.14 2.54
N THR A 59 9.67 -0.67 3.09
CA THR A 59 10.98 0.00 3.10
C THR A 59 11.95 -0.81 2.27
N ALA A 60 12.61 -0.20 1.29
CA ALA A 60 13.61 -0.91 0.48
C ALA A 60 14.82 -1.36 1.32
N ALA A 61 15.39 -2.51 1.00
CA ALA A 61 16.69 -2.93 1.52
C ALA A 61 17.85 -2.27 0.75
N LEU A 62 19.04 -2.18 1.36
CA LEU A 62 20.23 -1.60 0.74
C LEU A 62 20.53 -2.18 -0.66
N ALA A 63 20.33 -3.49 -0.86
CA ALA A 63 20.55 -4.17 -2.14
C ALA A 63 19.56 -3.72 -3.25
N GLU A 64 18.43 -3.16 -2.87
CA GLU A 64 17.35 -2.71 -3.75
C GLU A 64 17.35 -1.22 -3.98
N TYR A 65 18.30 -0.50 -3.37
CA TYR A 65 18.44 0.90 -3.69
C TYR A 65 18.76 0.96 -5.18
N LYS A 66 19.81 0.28 -5.60
CA LYS A 66 20.16 0.18 -7.00
C LYS A 66 19.60 -1.10 -7.64
N VAL A 67 18.36 -1.08 -8.12
CA VAL A 67 17.86 -2.17 -8.97
C VAL A 67 18.45 -2.04 -10.38
N THR A 68 19.44 -2.87 -10.70
CA THR A 68 19.99 -2.99 -12.07
C THR A 68 19.34 -4.16 -12.78
N GLY A 69 18.54 -3.92 -13.81
CA GLY A 69 17.92 -4.99 -14.61
C GLY A 69 16.40 -5.04 -14.47
N LEU A 70 15.85 -6.22 -14.14
CA LEU A 70 14.46 -6.65 -14.36
C LEU A 70 13.37 -5.98 -13.50
N GLY A 71 13.68 -4.88 -12.80
CA GLY A 71 12.73 -4.26 -11.86
C GLY A 71 12.60 -5.05 -10.57
N LEU A 72 11.68 -4.59 -9.71
CA LEU A 72 11.39 -5.20 -8.41
C LEU A 72 9.88 -5.40 -8.31
N ASP A 73 9.47 -6.64 -8.11
CA ASP A 73 8.06 -6.97 -7.92
C ASP A 73 7.67 -6.85 -6.45
N LEU A 74 6.77 -5.91 -6.17
CA LEU A 74 6.10 -5.74 -4.90
C LEU A 74 4.62 -6.09 -5.06
N THR A 75 4.09 -6.95 -4.20
CA THR A 75 2.69 -7.39 -4.24
C THR A 75 1.96 -6.97 -2.96
N THR A 76 0.81 -6.32 -3.12
CA THR A 76 -0.10 -5.99 -2.01
C THR A 76 -1.40 -6.79 -2.17
N ALA A 77 -1.73 -7.61 -1.18
CA ALA A 77 -3.00 -8.33 -1.09
C ALA A 77 -3.95 -7.58 -0.16
N TYR A 78 -5.21 -7.42 -0.58
CA TYR A 78 -6.26 -6.71 0.15
C TYR A 78 -7.26 -7.71 0.73
N SER A 79 -7.73 -7.44 1.93
CA SER A 79 -8.84 -8.17 2.54
C SER A 79 -9.87 -7.19 3.09
N LEU A 80 -11.15 -7.47 2.84
CA LEU A 80 -12.28 -6.71 3.37
C LEU A 80 -13.22 -7.67 4.09
N THR A 81 -13.51 -7.39 5.35
CA THR A 81 -14.57 -8.06 6.11
C THR A 81 -15.82 -7.19 6.12
N ILE A 82 -16.91 -7.67 5.52
CA ILE A 82 -18.18 -6.92 5.48
C ILE A 82 -19.01 -7.30 6.73
N PRO A 83 -19.39 -6.34 7.60
CA PRO A 83 -20.30 -6.61 8.71
C PRO A 83 -21.65 -7.15 8.23
N GLY A 84 -22.25 -8.07 9.00
CA GLY A 84 -23.48 -8.76 8.59
C GLY A 84 -24.74 -7.89 8.55
N ASP A 85 -24.69 -6.70 9.13
CA ASP A 85 -25.77 -5.71 9.19
C ASP A 85 -25.66 -4.60 8.14
N GLN A 86 -24.69 -4.68 7.21
CA GLN A 86 -24.55 -3.68 6.16
C GLN A 86 -25.70 -3.73 5.16
N THR A 87 -26.27 -2.55 4.89
CA THR A 87 -27.28 -2.38 3.85
C THR A 87 -26.67 -2.66 2.48
N ALA A 88 -27.40 -3.37 1.61
CA ALA A 88 -26.94 -3.65 0.25
C ALA A 88 -26.82 -2.36 -0.58
N GLY A 89 -25.69 -2.19 -1.27
CA GLY A 89 -25.50 -1.10 -2.23
C GLY A 89 -24.02 -0.86 -2.57
N THR A 90 -23.70 0.36 -3.01
CA THR A 90 -22.37 0.72 -3.51
C THR A 90 -21.61 1.52 -2.46
N TYR A 91 -20.48 0.99 -2.00
CA TYR A 91 -19.55 1.64 -1.10
C TYR A 91 -18.24 1.95 -1.85
N THR A 92 -17.67 3.13 -1.68
CA THR A 92 -16.49 3.55 -2.44
C THR A 92 -15.41 4.19 -1.57
N ASN A 93 -14.16 3.85 -1.84
CA ASN A 93 -12.96 4.56 -1.38
C ASN A 93 -11.87 4.49 -2.48
N THR A 94 -10.80 5.23 -2.28
CA THR A 94 -9.61 5.23 -3.16
C THR A 94 -8.38 4.85 -2.35
N ILE A 95 -7.61 3.89 -2.86
CA ILE A 95 -6.32 3.52 -2.28
C ILE A 95 -5.20 4.12 -3.13
N THR A 96 -4.29 4.84 -2.49
CA THR A 96 -3.17 5.51 -3.14
C THR A 96 -1.85 4.84 -2.76
N TYR A 97 -1.03 4.59 -3.77
CA TYR A 97 0.34 4.10 -3.66
C TYR A 97 1.29 5.23 -4.02
N THR A 98 2.18 5.59 -3.11
CA THR A 98 3.16 6.66 -3.34
C THR A 98 4.57 6.13 -3.13
N LEU A 99 5.39 6.17 -4.18
CA LEU A 99 6.82 5.88 -4.08
C LEU A 99 7.57 7.16 -3.71
N THR A 100 8.38 7.13 -2.66
CA THR A 100 9.11 8.29 -2.14
C THR A 100 10.51 7.93 -1.66
N VAL A 101 11.42 8.90 -1.60
CA VAL A 101 12.77 8.75 -1.03
C VAL A 101 12.85 9.20 0.44
N THR A 102 11.79 9.81 0.96
CA THR A 102 11.67 10.18 2.37
C THR A 102 10.57 9.35 3.05
N PRO A 103 10.80 8.88 4.29
CA PRO A 103 9.80 8.18 5.10
C PRO A 103 8.49 8.96 5.28
#